data_AF-A0A946UVJ9-F1
#
_entry.id   AF-A0A946UVJ9-F1
#
_cell.length_a   1.000
_cell.length_b   1.000
_cell.length_c   1.000
_cell.angle_alpha   90.00
_cell.angle_beta   90.00
_cell.angle_gamma   90.00
#
_symmetry.space_group_name_H-M   'P 1'
#
loop_
_entity.id
_entity.type
_entity.pdbx_description
1 polymer ?
#
loop_
_entity_poly.entity_id
_entity_poly.type
_entity_poly.pdbx_seq_one_letter_code
_entity_poly.pdbx_strand_id
1 'polypeptide(L)'
;MMRKNQPAGRLALLLMLTLTIGPIGAKAQQTSGATITPNYKEADIRQIVEAVGEITNRTFIIDPRVSGQKVTMLSSTPMSPEAFYEAFLSILDVHQLAAVTTGDITKIIPNATARQYAGPIGTSRADGPDDIVTQVIQVQNVGATQLVPILRPLVPQYGHLVAHPGSNMLIISDRAANVGRMVAIIRRIDQASDEEIEVVSLEHASASEVVRVMTALTQQPRADGAPVTTSLVADARTNSILLGGDKSDRLRLRALIAHLDTPLEDGGDTQVRYLRYADAEELATKLQQHVTTQATSAGAAGAAATPRDSISVWADTQTNAIVINAPPKTMRSLMAIVDKLDIRRAQVLVEAIIVEVLEDKSSELGVTWAVEGSGTDAPIAATNFPSFGPGVVQIAGASGVTGGTTDPSSLIGDGVTIGVGRIT
;
A
#
# COMPACT_ATOMS: atom_id res chain seq x y z
N MET A 1 -80.70 -34.89 52.18
CA MET A 1 -81.97 -35.63 52.14
C MET A 1 -81.98 -36.46 50.86
N MET A 2 -81.35 -37.64 50.78
CA MET A 2 -81.70 -38.93 51.40
C MET A 2 -83.09 -39.45 51.01
N ARG A 3 -83.09 -40.70 50.50
CA ARG A 3 -84.22 -41.63 50.24
C ARG A 3 -84.75 -41.59 48.79
N LYS A 4 -85.08 -42.70 48.13
CA LYS A 4 -85.15 -44.11 48.54
C LYS A 4 -85.44 -44.98 47.30
N ASN A 5 -84.88 -46.18 47.31
CA ASN A 5 -85.54 -47.47 47.10
C ASN A 5 -86.39 -47.77 45.85
N GLN A 6 -85.94 -48.83 45.14
CA GLN A 6 -86.80 -49.83 44.51
C GLN A 6 -87.86 -50.41 45.48
N PRO A 7 -88.91 -51.09 44.99
CA PRO A 7 -88.79 -52.57 44.93
C PRO A 7 -89.57 -53.27 43.78
N ALA A 8 -89.05 -54.46 43.43
CA ALA A 8 -89.73 -55.75 43.17
C ALA A 8 -91.08 -55.78 42.40
N GLY A 9 -91.32 -56.69 41.45
CA GLY A 9 -90.54 -57.82 40.99
C GLY A 9 -91.30 -58.73 40.01
N ARG A 10 -90.55 -59.75 39.53
CA ARG A 10 -90.98 -61.07 39.02
C ARG A 10 -91.80 -61.13 37.72
N LEU A 11 -91.17 -61.62 36.64
CA LEU A 11 -91.43 -62.91 35.98
C LEU A 11 -90.42 -63.02 34.81
N ALA A 12 -89.36 -63.83 34.92
CA ALA A 12 -89.31 -65.18 34.36
C ALA A 12 -89.45 -65.23 32.83
N LEU A 13 -88.34 -65.36 32.07
CA LEU A 13 -88.01 -66.54 31.24
C LEU A 13 -86.68 -66.35 30.49
N LEU A 14 -85.81 -67.36 30.63
CA LEU A 14 -84.66 -67.80 29.81
C LEU A 14 -84.23 -66.98 28.57
N LEU A 15 -82.95 -66.59 28.51
CA LEU A 15 -81.93 -67.38 27.78
C LEU A 15 -80.51 -66.95 28.21
N MET A 16 -79.79 -67.90 28.82
CA MET A 16 -78.39 -67.78 29.20
C MET A 16 -77.57 -68.46 28.08
N LEU A 17 -76.69 -67.73 27.41
CA LEU A 17 -75.46 -68.34 26.89
C LEU A 17 -74.31 -67.34 27.01
N THR A 18 -73.39 -67.74 27.86
CA THR A 18 -72.18 -67.07 28.31
C THR A 18 -71.05 -67.13 27.28
N LEU A 19 -70.30 -66.03 27.20
CA LEU A 19 -68.83 -65.98 27.28
C LEU A 19 -68.00 -66.72 26.20
N THR A 20 -67.29 -65.95 25.37
CA THR A 20 -65.83 -66.07 25.18
C THR A 20 -65.29 -64.83 24.45
N ILE A 21 -64.36 -64.14 25.11
CA ILE A 21 -63.47 -63.13 24.53
C ILE A 21 -62.46 -63.88 23.65
N GLY A 22 -62.49 -63.62 22.34
CA GLY A 22 -61.49 -64.10 21.37
C GLY A 22 -60.62 -62.93 20.88
N PRO A 23 -59.30 -63.13 20.71
CA PRO A 23 -58.38 -62.05 20.40
C PRO A 23 -58.60 -61.54 18.98
N ILE A 24 -58.48 -60.22 18.81
CA ILE A 24 -58.42 -59.54 17.52
C ILE A 24 -57.19 -60.06 16.80
N GLY A 25 -57.39 -61.05 15.92
CA GLY A 25 -56.43 -61.45 14.92
C GLY A 25 -56.29 -60.32 13.92
N ALA A 26 -55.35 -59.41 14.18
CA ALA A 26 -54.77 -58.58 13.15
C ALA A 26 -54.21 -59.53 12.08
N LYS A 27 -54.92 -59.65 10.94
CA LYS A 27 -54.28 -60.08 9.70
C LYS A 27 -53.30 -58.97 9.31
N ALA A 28 -52.12 -58.99 9.93
CA ALA A 28 -50.93 -58.49 9.31
C ALA A 28 -50.77 -59.31 8.03
N GLN A 29 -51.01 -58.66 6.90
CA GLN A 29 -50.74 -59.21 5.59
C GLN A 29 -49.22 -59.40 5.52
N GLN A 30 -48.77 -60.61 5.87
CA GLN A 30 -47.41 -61.07 5.59
C GLN A 30 -47.26 -61.02 4.07
N THR A 31 -46.69 -59.93 3.56
CA THR A 31 -45.84 -60.02 2.39
C THR A 31 -44.71 -60.95 2.79
N SER A 32 -44.83 -62.22 2.40
CA SER A 32 -43.71 -63.15 2.37
C SER A 32 -42.66 -62.52 1.46
N GLY A 33 -41.75 -61.73 2.04
CA GLY A 33 -40.58 -61.23 1.35
C GLY A 33 -39.77 -62.45 0.98
N ALA A 34 -39.87 -62.87 -0.29
CA ALA A 34 -39.13 -64.00 -0.84
C ALA A 34 -37.66 -63.82 -0.46
N THR A 35 -37.22 -64.61 0.52
CA THR A 35 -35.88 -64.47 1.08
C THR A 35 -35.00 -65.41 0.30
N ILE A 36 -34.19 -64.86 -0.60
CA ILE A 36 -33.43 -65.63 -1.57
C ILE A 36 -32.00 -65.71 -1.05
N THR A 37 -31.39 -66.89 -1.14
CA THR A 37 -29.96 -67.07 -0.86
C THR A 37 -29.26 -67.38 -2.17
N PRO A 38 -28.87 -66.36 -2.95
CA PRO A 38 -28.21 -66.56 -4.22
C PRO A 38 -26.78 -67.08 -3.99
N ASN A 39 -26.43 -68.19 -4.64
CA ASN A 39 -25.07 -68.74 -4.65
C ASN A 39 -24.70 -69.08 -6.08
N TYR A 40 -23.95 -68.18 -6.71
CA TYR A 40 -23.52 -68.31 -8.10
C TYR A 40 -21.99 -68.47 -8.13
N LYS A 41 -21.51 -69.53 -8.76
CA LYS A 41 -20.08 -69.79 -8.97
C LYS A 41 -19.80 -69.77 -10.46
N GLU A 42 -19.03 -68.78 -10.93
CA GLU A 42 -18.72 -68.58 -12.35
C GLU A 42 -19.93 -68.58 -13.30
N ALA A 43 -21.07 -68.04 -12.85
CA ALA A 43 -22.26 -67.98 -13.68
C ALA A 43 -22.11 -66.90 -14.77
N ASP A 44 -22.73 -67.14 -15.93
CA ASP A 44 -22.80 -66.16 -17.01
C ASP A 44 -23.72 -65.01 -16.60
N ILE A 45 -23.33 -63.78 -16.90
CA ILE A 45 -24.10 -62.58 -16.56
C ILE A 45 -25.55 -62.62 -17.07
N ARG A 46 -25.81 -63.27 -18.23
CA ARG A 46 -27.17 -63.41 -18.79
C ARG A 46 -28.11 -64.19 -17.87
N GLN A 47 -27.61 -65.25 -17.25
CA GLN A 47 -28.40 -66.10 -16.35
C GLN A 47 -28.79 -65.33 -15.09
N ILE A 48 -27.88 -64.48 -14.60
CA ILE A 48 -28.15 -63.61 -13.45
C ILE A 48 -29.17 -62.53 -13.83
N VAL A 49 -29.05 -61.92 -15.02
CA VAL A 49 -30.00 -60.91 -15.51
C VAL A 49 -31.40 -61.50 -15.67
N GLU A 50 -31.52 -62.72 -16.19
CA GLU A 50 -32.79 -63.42 -16.35
C GLU A 50 -33.43 -63.72 -14.98
N ALA A 51 -32.65 -64.25 -14.04
CA ALA A 51 -33.10 -64.50 -12.68
C ALA A 51 -33.54 -63.21 -11.96
N VAL A 52 -32.77 -62.13 -12.09
CA VAL A 52 -33.14 -60.82 -11.55
C VAL A 52 -34.38 -60.27 -12.24
N GLY A 53 -34.53 -60.43 -13.55
CA GLY A 53 -35.71 -60.03 -14.32
C GLY A 53 -36.99 -60.73 -13.87
N GLU A 54 -36.92 -62.04 -13.66
CA GLU A 54 -38.05 -62.84 -13.16
C GLU A 54 -38.45 -62.44 -11.74
N ILE A 55 -37.46 -62.22 -10.87
CA ILE A 55 -37.70 -61.88 -9.46
C ILE A 55 -38.19 -60.44 -9.29
N THR A 56 -37.63 -59.49 -10.05
CA THR A 56 -37.93 -58.05 -9.95
C THR A 56 -39.05 -57.59 -10.88
N ASN A 57 -39.57 -58.46 -11.76
CA ASN A 57 -40.52 -58.15 -12.83
C ASN A 57 -40.07 -56.97 -13.72
N ARG A 58 -38.76 -56.83 -13.96
CA ARG A 58 -38.18 -55.78 -14.81
C ARG A 58 -37.71 -56.36 -16.14
N THR A 59 -37.90 -55.58 -17.21
CA THR A 59 -37.40 -55.96 -18.55
C THR A 59 -35.98 -55.46 -18.73
N PHE A 60 -35.05 -56.38 -19.03
CA PHE A 60 -33.64 -56.06 -19.27
C PHE A 60 -33.27 -56.22 -20.75
N ILE A 61 -32.52 -55.27 -21.29
CA ILE A 61 -31.88 -55.37 -22.61
C ILE A 61 -30.37 -55.39 -22.42
N ILE A 62 -29.71 -56.42 -22.93
CA ILE A 62 -28.27 -56.62 -22.79
C ILE A 62 -27.59 -56.25 -24.11
N ASP A 63 -26.56 -55.40 -24.07
CA ASP A 63 -25.70 -55.15 -25.22
C ASP A 63 -24.85 -56.40 -25.52
N PRO A 64 -24.74 -56.85 -26.79
CA PRO A 64 -23.93 -58.01 -27.16
C PRO A 64 -22.48 -57.96 -26.67
N ARG A 65 -21.91 -56.78 -26.44
CA ARG A 65 -20.54 -56.56 -25.93
C ARG A 65 -20.34 -56.98 -24.48
N VAL A 66 -21.42 -57.19 -23.73
CA VAL A 66 -21.40 -57.58 -22.30
C VAL A 66 -21.34 -59.12 -22.14
N SER A 67 -21.36 -59.86 -23.25
CA SER A 67 -21.34 -61.31 -23.29
C SER A 67 -19.98 -61.90 -22.88
N GLY A 68 -19.97 -62.84 -21.91
CA GLY A 68 -18.79 -63.67 -21.59
C GLY A 68 -18.10 -63.38 -20.25
N GLN A 69 -18.67 -62.49 -19.43
CA GLN A 69 -18.14 -62.21 -18.10
C GLN A 69 -18.73 -63.19 -17.08
N LYS A 70 -17.84 -63.91 -16.39
CA LYS A 70 -18.17 -64.84 -15.31
C LYS A 70 -18.25 -64.08 -14.00
N VAL A 71 -19.38 -64.22 -13.31
CA VAL A 71 -19.61 -63.62 -12.01
C VAL A 71 -19.62 -64.71 -10.94
N THR A 72 -19.00 -64.43 -9.79
CA THR A 72 -19.09 -65.29 -8.61
C THR A 72 -19.66 -64.49 -7.45
N MET A 73 -20.85 -64.87 -6.98
CA MET A 73 -21.54 -64.27 -5.84
C MET A 73 -21.67 -65.29 -4.73
N LEU A 74 -21.01 -65.03 -3.60
CA LEU A 74 -21.13 -65.86 -2.40
C LEU A 74 -21.95 -65.08 -1.37
N SER A 75 -23.24 -65.39 -1.25
CA SER A 75 -24.05 -64.93 -0.13
C SER A 75 -24.28 -66.06 0.88
N SER A 76 -24.00 -65.78 2.15
CA SER A 76 -24.32 -66.66 3.28
C SER A 76 -25.60 -66.26 4.01
N THR A 77 -26.18 -65.10 3.67
CA THR A 77 -27.38 -64.55 4.32
C THR A 77 -28.54 -64.46 3.33
N PRO A 78 -29.75 -64.89 3.72
CA PRO A 78 -30.95 -64.66 2.93
C PRO A 78 -31.24 -63.16 2.73
N MET A 79 -31.47 -62.72 1.49
CA MET A 79 -31.70 -61.30 1.14
C MET A 79 -33.08 -61.06 0.50
N SER A 80 -33.58 -59.83 0.60
CA SER A 80 -34.83 -59.40 -0.05
C SER A 80 -34.63 -59.20 -1.57
N PRO A 81 -35.71 -59.17 -2.37
CA PRO A 81 -35.62 -58.89 -3.81
C PRO A 81 -34.94 -57.56 -4.15
N GLU A 82 -35.16 -56.52 -3.35
CA GLU A 82 -34.50 -55.21 -3.49
C GLU A 82 -33.01 -55.30 -3.17
N ALA A 83 -32.64 -55.95 -2.06
CA ALA A 83 -31.23 -56.14 -1.71
C ALA A 83 -30.50 -57.03 -2.74
N PHE A 84 -31.20 -57.97 -3.37
CA PHE A 84 -30.67 -58.77 -4.47
C PHE A 84 -30.42 -57.93 -5.73
N TYR A 85 -31.33 -57.01 -6.05
CA TYR A 85 -31.15 -56.05 -7.15
C TYR A 85 -29.96 -55.12 -6.90
N GLU A 86 -29.81 -54.58 -5.69
CA GLU A 86 -28.64 -53.76 -5.31
C GLU A 86 -27.33 -54.56 -5.41
N ALA A 87 -27.31 -55.80 -4.91
CA ALA A 87 -26.15 -56.67 -5.05
C ALA A 87 -25.81 -56.97 -6.51
N PHE A 88 -26.83 -57.10 -7.37
CA PHE A 88 -26.66 -57.24 -8.81
C PHE A 88 -26.07 -55.98 -9.47
N LEU A 89 -26.51 -54.78 -9.07
CA LEU A 89 -25.91 -53.52 -9.54
C LEU A 89 -24.43 -53.41 -9.13
N SER A 90 -24.11 -53.79 -7.89
CA SER A 90 -22.72 -53.81 -7.42
C SER A 90 -21.86 -54.84 -8.16
N ILE A 91 -22.42 -55.99 -8.54
CA ILE A 91 -21.76 -56.98 -9.41
C ILE A 91 -21.45 -56.37 -10.78
N LEU A 92 -22.43 -55.68 -11.38
CA LEU A 92 -22.21 -55.00 -12.65
C LEU A 92 -21.09 -53.95 -12.53
N ASP A 93 -21.01 -53.24 -11.41
CA ASP A 93 -19.96 -52.25 -11.15
C ASP A 93 -18.55 -52.86 -11.13
N VAL A 94 -18.36 -53.98 -10.41
CA VAL A 94 -17.07 -54.69 -10.35
C VAL A 94 -16.56 -55.02 -11.76
N HIS A 95 -17.47 -55.33 -12.67
CA HIS A 95 -17.15 -55.67 -14.05
C HIS A 95 -17.24 -54.51 -15.06
N GLN A 96 -17.31 -53.26 -14.59
CA GLN A 96 -17.36 -52.06 -15.44
C GLN A 96 -18.59 -51.96 -16.35
N LEU A 97 -19.72 -52.51 -15.88
CA LEU A 97 -21.02 -52.45 -16.52
C LEU A 97 -21.93 -51.49 -15.74
N ALA A 98 -22.88 -50.89 -16.46
CA ALA A 98 -23.92 -50.05 -15.88
C ALA A 98 -25.29 -50.53 -16.36
N ALA A 99 -26.24 -50.55 -15.43
CA ALA A 99 -27.65 -50.63 -15.71
C ALA A 99 -28.19 -49.19 -15.84
N VAL A 100 -28.72 -48.83 -17.01
CA VAL A 100 -29.35 -47.53 -17.23
C VAL A 100 -30.84 -47.76 -17.45
N THR A 101 -31.64 -47.27 -16.52
CA THR A 101 -33.11 -47.37 -16.57
C THR A 101 -33.69 -46.27 -17.46
N THR A 102 -34.53 -46.64 -18.43
CA THR A 102 -35.24 -45.70 -19.30
C THR A 102 -36.69 -46.14 -19.43
N GLY A 103 -37.58 -45.50 -18.66
CA GLY A 103 -38.97 -45.97 -18.52
C GLY A 103 -39.00 -47.34 -17.82
N ASP A 104 -39.76 -48.28 -18.36
CA ASP A 104 -39.92 -49.63 -17.79
C ASP A 104 -38.84 -50.63 -18.21
N ILE A 105 -37.84 -50.18 -18.98
CA ILE A 105 -36.78 -51.04 -19.54
C ILE A 105 -35.42 -50.61 -18.99
N THR A 106 -34.65 -51.57 -18.50
CA THR A 106 -33.27 -51.36 -18.04
C THR A 106 -32.27 -51.89 -19.05
N LYS A 107 -31.36 -51.04 -19.52
CA LYS A 107 -30.32 -51.42 -20.49
C LYS A 107 -29.01 -51.69 -19.77
N ILE A 108 -28.38 -52.83 -20.04
CA ILE A 108 -27.08 -53.18 -19.49
C ILE A 108 -26.03 -52.92 -20.57
N ILE A 109 -25.20 -51.92 -20.31
CA ILE A 109 -24.20 -51.40 -21.25
C ILE A 109 -22.86 -51.18 -20.53
N PRO A 110 -21.73 -51.19 -21.25
CA PRO A 110 -20.43 -50.82 -20.66
C PRO A 110 -20.43 -49.38 -20.12
N ASN A 111 -19.70 -49.12 -19.02
CA ASN A 111 -19.60 -47.78 -18.40
C ASN A 111 -19.14 -46.69 -19.39
N ALA A 112 -18.30 -47.04 -20.36
CA ALA A 112 -17.79 -46.10 -21.36
C ALA A 112 -18.91 -45.51 -22.26
N THR A 113 -19.91 -46.31 -22.63
CA THR A 113 -21.06 -45.87 -23.44
C THR A 113 -22.19 -45.34 -22.58
N ALA A 114 -22.27 -45.78 -21.31
CA ALA A 114 -23.28 -45.32 -20.36
C ALA A 114 -23.27 -43.80 -20.15
N ARG A 115 -22.13 -43.13 -20.34
CA ARG A 115 -21.99 -41.66 -20.29
C ARG A 115 -22.84 -40.90 -21.32
N GLN A 116 -23.11 -41.51 -22.47
CA GLN A 116 -23.91 -40.89 -23.55
C GLN A 116 -25.41 -41.00 -23.28
N TYR A 117 -25.81 -41.99 -22.49
CA TYR A 117 -27.17 -42.16 -22.05
C TYR A 117 -27.34 -41.34 -20.76
N ALA A 118 -27.77 -40.10 -20.93
CA ALA A 118 -27.92 -39.15 -19.84
C ALA A 118 -28.86 -39.71 -18.75
N GLY A 119 -28.30 -39.95 -17.56
CA GLY A 119 -29.09 -40.16 -16.35
C GLY A 119 -29.84 -38.89 -15.94
N PRO A 120 -30.81 -38.99 -15.03
CA PRO A 120 -31.53 -37.83 -14.51
C PRO A 120 -30.55 -36.79 -13.92
N ILE A 121 -30.87 -35.51 -14.10
CA ILE A 121 -30.08 -34.42 -13.54
C ILE A 121 -30.36 -34.34 -12.03
N GLY A 122 -29.30 -34.45 -11.23
CA GLY A 122 -29.35 -34.38 -9.76
C GLY A 122 -29.49 -35.73 -9.04
N THR A 123 -29.10 -35.74 -7.77
CA THR A 123 -29.04 -36.94 -6.91
C THR A 123 -30.38 -37.30 -6.25
N SER A 124 -31.37 -36.39 -6.27
CA SER A 124 -32.69 -36.60 -5.64
C SER A 124 -33.63 -37.51 -6.43
N ARG A 125 -33.27 -37.85 -7.67
CA ARG A 125 -33.99 -38.79 -8.55
C ARG A 125 -33.13 -40.01 -8.90
N ALA A 126 -32.09 -40.29 -8.11
CA ALA A 126 -31.36 -41.54 -8.23
C ALA A 126 -32.19 -42.65 -7.57
N ASP A 127 -32.43 -43.75 -8.28
CA ASP A 127 -33.17 -44.89 -7.74
C ASP A 127 -32.25 -45.78 -6.87
N GLY A 128 -30.94 -45.73 -7.13
CA GLY A 128 -29.91 -46.42 -6.34
C GLY A 128 -28.54 -45.70 -6.26
N PRO A 129 -27.65 -46.14 -5.35
CA PRO A 129 -26.29 -45.60 -5.18
C PRO A 129 -25.38 -45.82 -6.39
N ASP A 130 -25.64 -46.87 -7.17
CA ASP A 130 -24.84 -47.30 -8.31
C ASP A 130 -25.29 -46.68 -9.64
N ASP A 131 -26.37 -45.90 -9.64
CA ASP A 131 -26.87 -45.21 -10.84
C ASP A 131 -25.94 -44.08 -11.28
N ILE A 132 -25.76 -43.92 -12.59
CA ILE A 132 -24.98 -42.82 -13.16
C ILE A 132 -25.85 -41.56 -13.18
N VAL A 133 -25.39 -40.52 -12.49
CA VAL A 133 -26.07 -39.23 -12.41
C VAL A 133 -25.15 -38.11 -12.86
N THR A 134 -25.74 -37.06 -13.45
CA THR A 134 -25.03 -35.81 -13.70
C THR A 134 -25.53 -34.76 -12.74
N GLN A 135 -24.63 -34.20 -11.93
CA GLN A 135 -24.91 -33.11 -11.02
C GLN A 135 -24.13 -31.86 -11.42
N VAL A 136 -24.84 -30.75 -11.47
CA VAL A 136 -24.25 -29.41 -11.61
C VAL A 136 -24.25 -28.75 -10.24
N ILE A 137 -23.09 -28.33 -9.78
CA ILE A 137 -22.89 -27.70 -8.48
C ILE A 137 -22.26 -26.33 -8.72
N GLN A 138 -22.89 -25.27 -8.21
CA GLN A 138 -22.25 -23.96 -8.17
C GLN A 138 -21.39 -23.87 -6.90
N VAL A 139 -20.11 -23.51 -7.07
CA VAL A 139 -19.20 -23.23 -5.95
C VAL A 139 -19.16 -21.72 -5.71
N GLN A 140 -19.12 -21.29 -4.45
CA GLN A 140 -19.32 -19.88 -4.07
C GLN A 140 -18.01 -19.16 -3.77
N ASN A 141 -17.14 -19.77 -2.97
CA ASN A 141 -15.96 -19.11 -2.42
C ASN A 141 -14.69 -19.51 -3.18
N VAL A 142 -14.60 -20.79 -3.59
CA VAL A 142 -13.43 -21.31 -4.31
C VAL A 142 -13.72 -21.37 -5.82
N GLY A 143 -12.71 -21.06 -6.63
CA GLY A 143 -12.80 -21.18 -8.09
C GLY A 143 -12.96 -22.63 -8.54
N ALA A 144 -13.97 -22.93 -9.36
CA ALA A 144 -14.27 -24.27 -9.85
C ALA A 144 -13.08 -24.90 -10.60
N THR A 145 -12.28 -24.09 -11.31
CA THR A 145 -11.08 -24.54 -12.03
C THR A 145 -9.97 -25.02 -11.09
N GLN A 146 -9.86 -24.45 -9.90
CA GLN A 146 -8.87 -24.82 -8.89
C GLN A 146 -9.22 -26.14 -8.20
N LEU A 147 -10.51 -26.48 -8.13
CA LEU A 147 -10.98 -27.73 -7.53
C LEU A 147 -10.75 -28.95 -8.44
N VAL A 148 -10.68 -28.78 -9.75
CA VAL A 148 -10.55 -29.90 -10.71
C VAL A 148 -9.31 -30.76 -10.46
N PRO A 149 -8.08 -30.22 -10.31
CA PRO A 149 -6.89 -31.02 -10.02
C PRO A 149 -6.96 -31.78 -8.69
N ILE A 150 -7.63 -31.19 -7.68
CA ILE A 150 -7.79 -31.77 -6.34
C ILE A 150 -8.78 -32.93 -6.37
N LEU A 151 -9.88 -32.79 -7.12
CA LEU A 151 -10.95 -33.77 -7.19
C LEU A 151 -10.71 -34.86 -8.24
N ARG A 152 -9.87 -34.62 -9.26
CA ARG A 152 -9.59 -35.58 -10.35
C ARG A 152 -9.13 -36.96 -9.87
N PRO A 153 -8.28 -37.12 -8.84
CA PRO A 153 -7.90 -38.45 -8.33
C PRO A 153 -9.07 -39.24 -7.73
N LEU A 154 -10.15 -38.57 -7.31
CA LEU A 154 -11.34 -39.19 -6.73
C LEU A 154 -12.38 -39.60 -7.78
N VAL A 155 -12.17 -39.18 -9.04
CA VAL A 155 -13.07 -39.48 -10.16
C VAL A 155 -12.48 -40.68 -10.93
N PRO A 156 -13.24 -41.78 -11.09
CA PRO A 156 -12.81 -42.92 -11.87
C PRO A 156 -12.65 -42.55 -13.35
N GLN A 157 -11.95 -43.37 -14.15
CA GLN A 157 -11.68 -43.07 -15.56
C GLN A 157 -12.94 -42.90 -16.42
N TYR A 158 -14.07 -43.48 -16.01
CA TYR A 158 -15.36 -43.34 -16.66
C TYR A 158 -16.17 -42.11 -16.19
N GLY A 159 -15.75 -41.47 -15.09
CA GLY A 159 -16.38 -40.26 -14.58
C GLY A 159 -15.97 -39.02 -15.37
N HIS A 160 -16.84 -38.02 -15.40
CA HIS A 160 -16.57 -36.74 -16.04
C HIS A 160 -16.60 -35.62 -15.01
N LEU A 161 -15.55 -34.81 -15.00
CA LEU A 161 -15.43 -33.66 -14.12
C LEU A 161 -14.98 -32.46 -14.95
N VAL A 162 -15.85 -31.48 -15.09
CA VAL A 162 -15.56 -30.26 -15.85
C VAL A 162 -16.01 -29.05 -15.05
N ALA A 163 -15.11 -28.07 -14.96
CA ALA A 163 -15.45 -26.75 -14.44
C ALA A 163 -15.84 -25.83 -15.59
N HIS A 164 -16.92 -25.08 -15.40
CA HIS A 164 -17.27 -23.95 -16.24
C HIS A 164 -16.87 -22.65 -15.51
N PRO A 165 -15.78 -21.98 -15.94
CA PRO A 165 -15.24 -20.83 -15.23
C PRO A 165 -16.17 -19.61 -15.24
N GLY A 166 -16.97 -19.42 -16.30
CA GLY A 166 -17.81 -18.22 -16.46
C GLY A 166 -18.92 -18.08 -15.42
N SER A 167 -19.44 -19.19 -14.91
CA SER A 167 -20.51 -19.22 -13.90
C SER A 167 -20.09 -19.92 -12.61
N ASN A 168 -18.78 -20.18 -12.45
CA ASN A 168 -18.19 -20.92 -11.34
C ASN A 168 -18.95 -22.23 -11.01
N MET A 169 -19.33 -22.98 -12.06
CA MET A 169 -20.05 -24.24 -11.91
C MET A 169 -19.13 -25.43 -12.13
N LEU A 170 -19.35 -26.49 -11.37
CA LEU A 170 -18.70 -27.79 -11.51
C LEU A 170 -19.75 -28.80 -11.97
N ILE A 171 -19.52 -29.39 -13.13
CA ILE A 171 -20.34 -30.45 -13.71
C ILE A 171 -19.64 -31.77 -13.40
N ILE A 172 -20.35 -32.63 -12.68
CA ILE A 172 -19.87 -33.94 -12.23
C ILE A 172 -20.82 -34.99 -12.80
N SER A 173 -20.29 -35.92 -13.59
CA SER A 173 -21.02 -37.10 -14.04
C SER A 173 -20.33 -38.33 -13.51
N ASP A 174 -20.95 -39.01 -12.56
CA ASP A 174 -20.44 -40.24 -11.94
C ASP A 174 -21.58 -40.99 -11.23
N ARG A 175 -21.29 -42.10 -10.55
CA ARG A 175 -22.26 -42.83 -9.73
C ARG A 175 -22.79 -41.98 -8.57
N ALA A 176 -24.07 -42.14 -8.24
CA ALA A 176 -24.75 -41.36 -7.20
C ALA A 176 -24.01 -41.37 -5.85
N ALA A 177 -23.47 -42.52 -5.42
CA ALA A 177 -22.70 -42.64 -4.19
C ALA A 177 -21.40 -41.80 -4.20
N ASN A 178 -20.64 -41.82 -5.31
CA ASN A 178 -19.41 -41.03 -5.41
C ASN A 178 -19.71 -39.53 -5.54
N VAL A 179 -20.75 -39.16 -6.30
CA VAL A 179 -21.22 -37.78 -6.40
C VAL A 179 -21.62 -37.23 -5.04
N GLY A 180 -22.38 -37.99 -4.24
CA GLY A 180 -22.74 -37.60 -2.87
C GLY A 180 -21.51 -37.36 -1.97
N ARG A 181 -20.51 -38.23 -2.05
CA ARG A 181 -19.23 -38.06 -1.35
C ARG A 181 -18.47 -36.82 -1.82
N MET A 182 -18.40 -36.59 -3.13
CA MET A 182 -17.75 -35.40 -3.70
C MET A 182 -18.47 -34.11 -3.29
N VAL A 183 -19.81 -34.08 -3.30
CA VAL A 183 -20.59 -32.93 -2.82
C VAL A 183 -20.26 -32.61 -1.37
N ALA A 184 -20.15 -33.62 -0.50
CA ALA A 184 -19.78 -33.42 0.90
C ALA A 184 -18.37 -32.84 1.05
N ILE A 185 -17.40 -33.31 0.24
CA ILE A 185 -16.03 -32.78 0.22
C ILE A 185 -16.03 -31.34 -0.29
N ILE A 186 -16.72 -31.06 -1.41
CA ILE A 186 -16.83 -29.72 -1.99
C ILE A 186 -17.43 -28.76 -0.97
N ARG A 187 -18.53 -29.11 -0.29
CA ARG A 187 -19.13 -28.25 0.76
C ARG A 187 -18.20 -28.01 1.95
N ARG A 188 -17.28 -28.94 2.24
CA ARG A 188 -16.30 -28.77 3.32
C ARG A 188 -15.13 -27.87 2.91
N ILE A 189 -14.76 -27.87 1.63
CA ILE A 189 -13.70 -27.03 1.07
C ILE A 189 -14.24 -25.63 0.72
N ASP A 190 -15.45 -25.55 0.16
CA ASP A 190 -16.19 -24.33 -0.18
C ASP A 190 -16.85 -23.72 1.06
N GLN A 191 -16.08 -23.61 2.15
CA GLN A 191 -16.46 -22.77 3.29
C GLN A 191 -16.08 -21.33 2.97
N ALA A 192 -16.88 -20.39 3.48
CA ALA A 192 -16.63 -18.97 3.29
C ALA A 192 -15.23 -18.62 3.80
N SER A 193 -14.35 -18.23 2.88
CA SER A 193 -13.23 -17.36 3.23
C SER A 193 -13.86 -16.07 3.71
N ASP A 194 -13.48 -15.62 4.90
CA ASP A 194 -14.06 -14.44 5.54
C ASP A 194 -13.44 -13.18 4.91
N GLU A 195 -13.68 -12.97 3.62
CA GLU A 195 -13.25 -11.80 2.83
C GLU A 195 -14.10 -10.56 3.14
N GLU A 196 -14.26 -10.27 4.43
CA GLU A 196 -14.96 -9.08 4.87
C GLU A 196 -14.00 -7.87 4.87
N ILE A 197 -14.52 -6.68 4.58
CA ILE A 197 -13.76 -5.43 4.56
C ILE A 197 -13.82 -4.79 5.95
N GLU A 198 -12.67 -4.65 6.62
CA GLU A 198 -12.54 -3.93 7.89
C GLU A 198 -11.94 -2.52 7.64
N VAL A 199 -12.46 -1.51 8.33
CA VAL A 199 -11.94 -0.13 8.27
C VAL A 199 -11.13 0.14 9.54
N VAL A 200 -9.86 0.53 9.39
CA VAL A 200 -8.97 0.89 10.49
C VAL A 200 -8.55 2.34 10.34
N SER A 201 -8.91 3.19 11.30
CA SER A 201 -8.46 4.59 11.36
C SER A 201 -7.06 4.70 11.97
N LEU A 202 -6.22 5.59 11.45
CA LEU A 202 -4.88 5.89 11.99
C LEU A 202 -4.88 7.23 12.73
N GLU A 203 -4.13 7.31 13.83
CA GLU A 203 -4.03 8.52 14.66
C GLU A 203 -2.78 9.35 14.36
N HIS A 204 -1.64 8.72 14.07
CA HIS A 204 -0.33 9.37 13.96
C HIS A 204 0.26 9.25 12.55
N ALA A 205 0.19 8.07 11.94
CA ALA A 205 0.75 7.81 10.62
C ALA A 205 -0.22 8.15 9.48
N SER A 206 0.32 8.49 8.31
CA SER A 206 -0.47 8.72 7.10
C SER A 206 -0.88 7.40 6.46
N ALA A 207 -2.19 7.20 6.22
CA ALA A 207 -2.73 5.98 5.61
C ALA A 207 -2.09 5.68 4.25
N SER A 208 -1.82 6.72 3.45
CA SER A 208 -1.18 6.57 2.14
C SER A 208 0.25 6.03 2.23
N GLU A 209 0.98 6.38 3.28
CA GLU A 209 2.37 5.97 3.49
C GLU A 209 2.44 4.56 4.07
N VAL A 210 1.60 4.27 5.07
CA VAL A 210 1.48 2.92 5.66
C VAL A 210 1.10 1.89 4.60
N VAL A 211 0.11 2.19 3.74
CA VAL A 211 -0.27 1.28 2.65
C VAL A 211 0.86 1.10 1.63
N ARG A 212 1.67 2.12 1.34
CA ARG A 212 2.85 1.97 0.46
C ARG A 212 3.89 1.04 1.07
N VAL A 213 4.20 1.21 2.37
CA VAL A 213 5.14 0.33 3.09
C VAL A 213 4.60 -1.09 3.16
N MET A 214 3.31 -1.26 3.48
CA MET A 214 2.65 -2.57 3.54
C MET A 214 2.58 -3.25 2.18
N THR A 215 2.29 -2.50 1.11
CA THR A 215 2.29 -3.04 -0.25
C THR A 215 3.68 -3.50 -0.65
N ALA A 216 4.73 -2.74 -0.32
CA ALA A 216 6.12 -3.13 -0.57
C ALA A 216 6.53 -4.40 0.19
N LEU A 217 6.04 -4.58 1.43
CA LEU A 217 6.28 -5.79 2.23
C LEU A 217 5.47 -7.00 1.73
N THR A 218 4.27 -6.77 1.19
CA THR A 218 3.34 -7.84 0.77
C THR A 218 3.56 -8.27 -0.69
N GLN A 219 4.11 -7.41 -1.55
CA GLN A 219 4.49 -7.73 -2.93
C GLN A 219 5.76 -8.60 -3.03
N GLN A 220 6.39 -8.98 -1.93
CA GLN A 220 7.40 -10.03 -1.96
C GLN A 220 6.72 -11.36 -2.29
N PRO A 221 7.01 -11.97 -3.47
CA PRO A 221 6.28 -13.15 -3.92
C PRO A 221 6.49 -14.27 -2.91
N ARG A 222 5.40 -14.63 -2.23
CA ARG A 222 5.37 -15.81 -1.36
C ARG A 222 5.65 -17.03 -2.24
N ALA A 223 6.54 -17.90 -1.79
CA ALA A 223 7.03 -19.06 -2.55
C ALA A 223 5.94 -20.08 -2.98
N ASP A 224 4.68 -19.88 -2.57
CA ASP A 224 3.55 -20.77 -2.81
C ASP A 224 2.62 -20.37 -3.98
N GLY A 225 2.89 -19.29 -4.72
CA GLY A 225 2.15 -18.98 -5.96
C GLY A 225 0.64 -18.73 -5.81
N ALA A 226 0.12 -18.65 -4.58
CA ALA A 226 -1.25 -18.21 -4.32
C ALA A 226 -1.34 -16.68 -4.52
N PRO A 227 -2.36 -16.19 -5.25
CA PRO A 227 -2.60 -14.75 -5.37
C PRO A 227 -2.85 -14.18 -3.97
N VAL A 228 -2.16 -13.09 -3.64
CA VAL A 228 -2.41 -12.32 -2.43
C VAL A 228 -3.84 -11.76 -2.53
N THR A 229 -4.79 -12.38 -1.83
CA THR A 229 -6.18 -11.91 -1.75
C THR A 229 -6.35 -10.75 -0.77
N THR A 230 -5.29 -10.40 -0.02
CA THR A 230 -5.35 -9.25 0.88
C THR A 230 -5.31 -7.95 0.10
N SER A 231 -6.47 -7.29 -0.01
CA SER A 231 -6.62 -5.98 -0.63
C SER A 231 -6.41 -4.90 0.42
N LEU A 232 -5.41 -4.03 0.23
CA LEU A 232 -5.16 -2.88 1.09
C LEU A 232 -5.38 -1.61 0.28
N VAL A 233 -6.30 -0.77 0.75
CA VAL A 233 -6.60 0.53 0.12
C VAL A 233 -6.57 1.61 1.19
N ALA A 234 -5.88 2.72 0.92
CA ALA A 234 -5.87 3.89 1.80
C ALA A 234 -6.96 4.89 1.38
N ASP A 235 -7.75 5.38 2.35
CA ASP A 235 -8.53 6.61 2.23
C ASP A 235 -7.77 7.75 2.92
N ALA A 236 -7.13 8.59 2.10
CA ALA A 236 -6.37 9.75 2.59
C ALA A 236 -7.27 10.83 3.20
N ARG A 237 -8.57 10.89 2.88
CA ARG A 237 -9.48 11.92 3.39
C ARG A 237 -9.87 11.68 4.85
N THR A 238 -10.06 10.42 5.22
CA THR A 238 -10.43 10.01 6.59
C THR A 238 -9.25 9.45 7.39
N ASN A 239 -8.05 9.45 6.78
CA ASN A 239 -6.85 8.80 7.29
C ASN A 239 -7.13 7.36 7.77
N SER A 240 -7.83 6.59 6.94
CA SER A 240 -8.21 5.21 7.25
C SER A 240 -7.70 4.24 6.20
N ILE A 241 -7.47 2.99 6.61
CA ILE A 241 -7.06 1.88 5.75
C ILE A 241 -8.24 0.90 5.68
N LEU A 242 -8.61 0.53 4.46
CA LEU A 242 -9.54 -0.55 4.16
C LEU A 242 -8.73 -1.84 3.99
N LEU A 243 -9.03 -2.83 4.82
CA LEU A 243 -8.41 -4.15 4.79
C LEU A 243 -9.45 -5.16 4.30
N GLY A 244 -9.24 -5.72 3.12
CA GLY A 244 -9.96 -6.90 2.63
C GLY A 244 -9.09 -8.15 2.76
N GLY A 245 -9.67 -9.25 3.19
CA GLY A 245 -9.01 -10.56 3.27
C GLY A 245 -9.47 -11.37 4.48
N ASP A 246 -8.92 -12.56 4.65
CA ASP A 246 -9.31 -13.48 5.73
C ASP A 246 -9.09 -12.87 7.12
N LYS A 247 -9.92 -13.29 8.10
CA LYS A 247 -9.84 -12.85 9.49
C LYS A 247 -8.43 -12.97 10.10
N SER A 248 -7.69 -14.03 9.80
CA SER A 248 -6.32 -14.23 10.30
C SER A 248 -5.36 -13.17 9.77
N ASP A 249 -5.50 -12.82 8.50
CA ASP A 249 -4.64 -11.84 7.84
C ASP A 249 -5.01 -10.43 8.27
N ARG A 250 -6.32 -10.12 8.40
CA ARG A 250 -6.80 -8.85 8.99
C ARG A 250 -6.24 -8.61 10.40
N LEU A 251 -6.27 -9.62 11.27
CA LEU A 251 -5.71 -9.52 12.63
C LEU A 251 -4.21 -9.26 12.62
N ARG A 252 -3.47 -9.95 11.74
CA ARG A 252 -2.02 -9.76 11.59
C ARG A 252 -1.70 -8.37 11.06
N LEU A 253 -2.39 -7.92 10.02
CA LEU A 253 -2.21 -6.59 9.44
C LEU A 253 -2.58 -5.50 10.43
N ARG A 254 -3.65 -5.67 11.23
CA ARG A 254 -4.02 -4.73 12.29
C ARG A 254 -2.92 -4.58 13.34
N ALA A 255 -2.28 -5.68 13.73
CA ALA A 255 -1.15 -5.61 14.66
C ALA A 255 0.06 -4.87 14.07
N LEU A 256 0.34 -5.07 12.77
CA LEU A 256 1.39 -4.33 12.06
C LEU A 256 1.06 -2.85 11.94
N ILE A 257 -0.19 -2.52 11.60
CA ILE A 257 -0.68 -1.15 11.51
C ILE A 257 -0.54 -0.46 12.87
N ALA A 258 -0.95 -1.10 13.97
CA ALA A 258 -0.80 -0.54 15.31
C ALA A 258 0.67 -0.30 15.71
N HIS A 259 1.61 -1.08 15.17
CA HIS A 259 3.04 -0.86 15.38
C HIS A 259 3.60 0.29 14.54
N LEU A 260 3.09 0.46 13.32
CA LEU A 260 3.46 1.55 12.42
C LEU A 260 2.81 2.89 12.80
N ASP A 261 1.63 2.85 13.43
CA ASP A 261 0.90 4.02 13.95
C ASP A 261 1.41 4.43 15.33
N THR A 262 2.74 4.50 15.48
CA THR A 262 3.37 5.02 16.70
C THR A 262 3.63 6.52 16.54
N PRO A 263 3.50 7.31 17.62
CA PRO A 263 3.87 8.72 17.56
C PRO A 263 5.36 8.84 17.24
N LEU A 264 5.72 9.73 16.33
CA LEU A 264 7.12 10.06 16.07
C LEU A 264 7.73 10.66 17.35
N GLU A 265 8.71 9.97 17.96
CA GLU A 265 9.48 10.54 19.08
C GLU A 265 10.28 11.76 18.58
N ASP A 266 9.84 12.94 19.02
CA ASP A 266 10.51 14.23 19.02
C ASP A 266 11.45 14.51 17.83
N GLY A 267 10.87 15.05 16.75
CA GLY A 267 11.61 15.58 15.61
C GLY A 267 10.87 15.33 14.31
N GLY A 268 9.83 16.13 14.06
CA GLY A 268 9.34 16.28 12.70
C GLY A 268 10.48 16.71 11.77
N ASP A 269 10.33 16.45 10.48
CA ASP A 269 11.35 16.83 9.48
C ASP A 269 11.65 18.33 9.51
N THR A 270 10.73 19.15 10.04
CA THR A 270 10.89 20.58 10.22
C THR A 270 11.21 20.96 11.67
N GLN A 271 12.33 21.65 11.89
CA GLN A 271 12.66 22.28 13.18
C GLN A 271 12.99 23.76 13.00
N VAL A 272 12.59 24.56 13.99
CA VAL A 272 12.85 26.01 14.05
C VAL A 272 13.90 26.30 15.11
N ARG A 273 14.98 26.99 14.75
CA ARG A 273 16.03 27.42 15.68
C ARG A 273 16.19 28.93 15.65
N TYR A 274 16.04 29.57 16.81
CA TYR A 274 16.35 30.98 17.03
C TYR A 274 17.87 31.19 17.17
N LEU A 275 18.41 32.18 16.47
CA LEU A 275 19.83 32.56 16.51
C LEU A 275 20.05 33.75 17.44
N ARG A 276 21.23 33.83 18.06
CA ARG A 276 21.55 34.88 19.05
C ARG A 276 22.56 35.91 18.57
N TYR A 277 23.54 35.49 17.77
CA TYR A 277 24.70 36.29 17.37
C TYR A 277 24.91 36.36 15.87
N ALA A 278 24.47 35.34 15.13
CA ALA A 278 24.54 35.31 13.67
C ALA A 278 23.20 35.70 13.01
N ASP A 279 23.29 36.24 11.79
CA ASP A 279 22.12 36.63 11.00
C ASP A 279 21.54 35.42 10.23
N ALA A 280 20.22 35.22 10.35
CA ALA A 280 19.52 34.08 9.76
C ALA A 280 19.64 34.01 8.23
N GLU A 281 19.56 35.15 7.53
CA GLU A 281 19.60 35.22 6.08
C GLU A 281 20.97 34.81 5.50
N GLU A 282 22.05 35.28 6.14
CA GLU A 282 23.42 34.93 5.74
C GLU A 282 23.71 33.45 6.03
N LEU A 283 23.29 32.95 7.20
CA LEU A 283 23.46 31.55 7.55
C LEU A 283 22.61 30.61 6.68
N ALA A 284 21.36 30.97 6.36
CA ALA A 284 20.53 30.15 5.49
C ALA A 284 21.16 29.99 4.11
N THR A 285 21.70 31.06 3.53
CA THR A 285 22.39 31.01 2.23
C THR A 285 23.63 30.10 2.29
N LYS A 286 24.44 30.21 3.36
CA LYS A 286 25.62 29.35 3.57
C LYS A 286 25.25 27.88 3.76
N LEU A 287 24.20 27.59 4.52
CA LEU A 287 23.72 26.22 4.76
C LEU A 287 23.09 25.63 3.49
N GLN A 288 22.34 26.39 2.70
CA GLN A 288 21.82 25.95 1.39
C GLN A 288 22.96 25.60 0.43
N GLN A 289 24.02 26.42 0.39
CA GLN A 289 25.22 26.13 -0.41
C GLN A 289 25.92 24.86 0.09
N HIS A 290 26.02 24.68 1.42
CA HIS A 290 26.62 23.49 2.01
C HIS A 290 25.84 22.21 1.65
N VAL A 291 24.52 22.24 1.78
CA VAL A 291 23.62 21.13 1.44
C VAL A 291 23.70 20.80 -0.05
N THR A 292 23.67 21.82 -0.93
CA THR A 292 23.79 21.63 -2.38
C THR A 292 25.13 21.01 -2.76
N THR A 293 26.22 21.46 -2.13
CA THR A 293 27.57 20.93 -2.38
C THR A 293 27.74 19.50 -1.84
N GLN A 294 27.12 19.20 -0.70
CA GLN A 294 27.14 17.84 -0.14
C GLN A 294 26.33 16.87 -1.01
N ALA A 295 25.19 17.31 -1.57
CA ALA A 295 24.38 16.54 -2.49
C ALA A 295 25.12 16.22 -3.81
N THR A 296 25.97 17.13 -4.31
CA THR A 296 26.77 16.89 -5.52
C THR A 296 28.00 16.01 -5.26
N SER A 297 28.58 16.03 -4.04
CA SER A 297 29.72 15.19 -3.67
C SER A 297 29.38 13.69 -3.47
N ALA A 298 28.11 13.36 -3.23
CA ALA A 298 27.62 11.98 -3.10
C ALA A 298 27.12 11.37 -4.43
N GLY A 299 27.29 12.08 -5.55
CA GLY A 299 26.67 11.79 -6.85
C GLY A 299 27.67 11.61 -7.99
N ALA A 300 28.72 10.81 -7.79
CA ALA A 300 29.55 10.28 -8.88
C ALA A 300 29.17 8.81 -9.21
N ALA A 301 27.88 8.54 -9.41
CA ALA A 301 27.39 7.33 -10.07
C ALA A 301 25.96 7.58 -10.55
N GLY A 302 25.75 7.55 -11.87
CA GLY A 302 24.47 7.83 -12.49
C GLY A 302 23.41 6.77 -12.18
N ALA A 303 22.23 7.22 -11.76
CA ALA A 303 20.92 6.65 -12.06
C ALA A 303 19.85 7.51 -11.36
N ALA A 304 18.89 7.98 -12.17
CA ALA A 304 17.59 8.55 -11.80
C ALA A 304 17.43 9.05 -10.35
N ALA A 305 17.57 10.38 -10.20
CA ALA A 305 17.21 11.08 -8.98
C ALA A 305 15.71 10.94 -8.70
N THR A 306 15.32 9.94 -7.91
CA THR A 306 14.20 10.13 -6.98
C THR A 306 14.57 11.36 -6.14
N PRO A 307 13.68 12.37 -5.97
CA PRO A 307 13.95 13.50 -5.09
C PRO A 307 14.11 12.96 -3.68
N ARG A 308 15.37 12.64 -3.30
CA ARG A 308 15.74 12.31 -1.94
C ARG A 308 15.48 13.58 -1.14
N ASP A 309 14.53 13.50 -0.22
CA ASP A 309 14.11 14.52 0.74
C ASP A 309 14.68 15.89 0.46
N SER A 310 13.86 16.74 -0.16
CA SER A 310 14.22 18.12 -0.44
C SER A 310 14.56 18.85 0.86
N ILE A 311 15.84 18.84 1.22
CA ILE A 311 16.36 19.60 2.34
C ILE A 311 16.15 21.07 2.00
N SER A 312 15.23 21.73 2.69
CA SER A 312 14.98 23.16 2.51
C SER A 312 15.38 23.90 3.79
N VAL A 313 16.01 25.05 3.60
CA VAL A 313 16.42 25.93 4.70
C VAL A 313 15.85 27.29 4.38
N TRP A 314 15.02 27.83 5.27
CA TRP A 314 14.46 29.17 5.15
C TRP A 314 14.88 30.00 6.35
N ALA A 315 15.10 31.29 6.12
CA ALA A 315 15.34 32.26 7.18
C ALA A 315 14.05 33.05 7.44
N ASP A 316 13.69 33.20 8.71
CA ASP A 316 12.74 34.20 9.17
C ASP A 316 13.54 35.40 9.70
N THR A 317 13.49 36.51 8.95
CA THR A 317 14.20 37.74 9.29
C THR A 317 13.53 38.51 10.43
N GLN A 318 12.23 38.30 10.68
CA GLN A 318 11.52 39.01 11.75
C GLN A 318 11.91 38.51 13.14
N THR A 319 12.10 37.19 13.28
CA THR A 319 12.44 36.56 14.56
C THR A 319 13.90 36.13 14.66
N ASN A 320 14.72 36.42 13.64
CA ASN A 320 16.08 35.94 13.46
C ASN A 320 16.19 34.42 13.72
N ALA A 321 15.35 33.65 13.04
CA ALA A 321 15.27 32.21 13.18
C ALA A 321 15.56 31.51 11.84
N ILE A 322 16.12 30.31 11.92
CA ILE A 322 16.26 29.41 10.78
C ILE A 322 15.25 28.28 10.92
N VAL A 323 14.47 28.09 9.87
CA VAL A 323 13.58 26.94 9.69
C VAL A 323 14.29 25.95 8.78
N ILE A 324 14.55 24.75 9.29
CA ILE A 324 15.22 23.68 8.55
C ILE A 324 14.18 22.58 8.35
N ASN A 325 13.96 22.15 7.11
CA ASN A 325 13.29 20.91 6.77
C ASN A 325 14.34 19.92 6.26
N ALA A 326 14.63 18.87 7.02
CA ALA A 326 15.64 17.88 6.68
C ALA A 326 15.38 16.56 7.42
N PRO A 327 15.81 15.41 6.85
CA PRO A 327 15.77 14.13 7.54
C PRO A 327 16.50 14.19 8.89
N PRO A 328 16.08 13.39 9.90
CA PRO A 328 16.54 13.52 11.29
C PRO A 328 18.05 13.30 11.47
N LYS A 329 18.70 12.60 10.54
CA LYS A 329 20.16 12.43 10.52
C LYS A 329 20.88 13.71 10.11
N THR A 330 20.41 14.38 9.05
CA THR A 330 21.00 15.62 8.54
C THR A 330 20.66 16.80 9.45
N MET A 331 19.45 16.82 10.00
CA MET A 331 19.00 17.82 10.98
C MET A 331 19.99 17.94 12.16
N ARG A 332 20.35 16.81 12.77
CA ARG A 332 21.34 16.77 13.87
C ARG A 332 22.71 17.34 13.47
N SER A 333 23.14 17.06 12.23
CA SER A 333 24.40 17.61 11.71
C SER A 333 24.32 19.12 11.49
N LEU A 334 23.22 19.62 10.90
CA LEU A 334 23.02 21.05 10.66
C LEU A 334 22.92 21.83 11.98
N MET A 335 22.25 21.27 12.99
CA MET A 335 22.19 21.89 14.33
C MET A 335 23.57 22.04 14.96
N ALA A 336 24.41 21.00 14.88
CA ALA A 336 25.78 21.07 15.39
C ALA A 336 26.65 22.10 14.64
N ILE A 337 26.36 22.36 13.35
CA ILE A 337 27.03 23.41 12.57
C ILE A 337 26.53 24.79 13.00
N VAL A 338 25.21 24.96 13.14
CA VAL A 338 24.59 26.21 13.60
C VAL A 338 25.11 26.60 14.98
N ASP A 339 25.20 25.65 15.92
CA ASP A 339 25.73 25.89 17.26
C ASP A 339 27.20 26.38 17.26
N LYS A 340 27.98 26.02 16.23
CA LYS A 340 29.38 26.48 16.07
C LYS A 340 29.49 27.82 15.34
N LEU A 341 28.51 28.16 14.51
CA LEU A 341 28.48 29.42 13.75
C LEU A 341 27.85 30.56 14.57
N ASP A 342 26.89 30.25 15.43
CA ASP A 342 26.20 31.22 16.29
C ASP A 342 27.04 31.53 17.55
N ILE A 343 28.21 32.13 17.34
CA ILE A 343 29.11 32.56 18.42
C ILE A 343 29.26 34.09 18.43
N ARG A 344 29.54 34.64 19.62
CA ARG A 344 29.82 36.07 19.76
C ARG A 344 31.12 36.44 19.03
N ARG A 345 31.04 37.39 18.10
CA ARG A 345 32.19 37.93 17.37
C ARG A 345 33.06 38.80 18.30
N ALA A 346 34.38 38.62 18.23
CA ALA A 346 35.33 39.50 18.91
C ALA A 346 35.36 40.88 18.23
N GLN A 347 35.38 41.93 19.03
CA GLN A 347 35.48 43.31 18.55
C GLN A 347 36.97 43.70 18.49
N VAL A 348 37.37 44.43 17.43
CA VAL A 348 38.75 44.89 17.24
C VAL A 348 38.77 46.41 17.33
N LEU A 349 39.66 46.95 18.18
CA LEU A 349 39.94 48.38 18.28
C LEU A 349 41.06 48.74 17.30
N VAL A 350 40.81 49.68 16.40
CA VAL A 350 41.82 50.20 15.47
C VAL A 350 42.18 51.62 15.87
N GLU A 351 43.44 51.82 16.26
CA GLU A 351 43.99 53.14 16.57
C GLU A 351 44.99 53.54 15.49
N ALA A 352 44.81 54.72 14.91
CA ALA A 352 45.74 55.30 13.95
C ALA A 352 46.18 56.68 14.44
N ILE A 353 47.48 56.90 14.50
CA ILE A 353 48.07 58.22 14.81
C ILE A 353 48.68 58.74 13.51
N ILE A 354 48.16 59.86 13.02
CA ILE A 354 48.67 60.53 11.83
C ILE A 354 49.41 61.79 12.31
N VAL A 355 50.70 61.87 12.00
CA VAL A 355 51.52 63.05 12.32
C VAL A 355 52.02 63.64 11.01
N GLU A 356 51.73 64.93 10.81
CA GLU A 356 52.18 65.72 9.68
C GLU A 356 53.00 66.90 10.19
N VAL A 357 54.15 67.17 9.56
CA VAL A 357 54.98 68.34 9.85
C VAL A 357 55.25 69.06 8.53
N LEU A 358 54.76 70.29 8.41
CA LEU A 358 55.13 71.20 7.33
C LEU A 358 55.92 72.37 7.92
N GLU A 359 57.08 72.67 7.35
CA GLU A 359 57.89 73.84 7.68
C GLU A 359 58.19 74.62 6.40
N ASP A 360 57.67 75.85 6.30
CA ASP A 360 57.98 76.79 5.23
C ASP A 360 58.69 78.01 5.82
N LYS A 361 59.92 78.28 5.38
CA LYS A 361 60.75 79.40 5.86
C LYS A 361 61.25 80.23 4.68
N SER A 362 60.70 81.44 4.51
CA SER A 362 61.23 82.46 3.60
C SER A 362 61.83 83.63 4.38
N SER A 363 62.98 84.13 3.94
CA SER A 363 63.65 85.32 4.46
C SER A 363 64.25 86.06 3.27
N GLU A 364 63.74 87.25 2.97
CA GLU A 364 64.14 88.04 1.81
C GLU A 364 64.72 89.40 2.27
N LEU A 365 65.98 89.68 1.91
CA LEU A 365 66.70 90.93 2.19
C LEU A 365 67.20 91.50 0.85
N GLY A 366 66.91 92.77 0.54
CA GLY A 366 67.30 93.42 -0.71
C GLY A 366 67.73 94.88 -0.52
N VAL A 367 68.61 95.36 -1.40
CA VAL A 367 69.05 96.78 -1.43
C VAL A 367 68.80 97.34 -2.83
N THR A 368 68.07 98.45 -2.91
CA THR A 368 67.81 99.17 -4.16
C THR A 368 68.64 100.45 -4.19
N TRP A 369 69.14 100.80 -5.38
CA TRP A 369 70.01 101.94 -5.60
C TRP A 369 69.42 102.78 -6.74
N ALA A 370 69.43 104.10 -6.60
CA ALA A 370 69.11 105.03 -7.67
C ALA A 370 70.22 106.07 -7.80
N VAL A 371 70.60 106.36 -9.04
CA VAL A 371 71.57 107.40 -9.38
C VAL A 371 70.94 108.31 -10.40
N GLU A 372 70.96 109.61 -10.09
CA GLU A 372 70.46 110.68 -10.94
C GLU A 372 71.62 111.57 -11.38
N GLY A 373 71.70 111.86 -12.67
CA GLY A 373 72.67 112.81 -13.21
C GLY A 373 72.08 114.21 -13.33
N SER A 374 72.85 115.25 -12.98
CA SER A 374 72.41 116.65 -13.03
C SER A 374 72.67 117.28 -14.41
N GLY A 375 71.61 117.60 -15.16
CA GLY A 375 71.66 118.29 -16.47
C GLY A 375 70.47 117.93 -17.38
N THR A 376 70.17 118.74 -18.39
CA THR A 376 68.99 118.53 -19.27
C THR A 376 69.03 117.28 -20.16
N ASP A 377 70.17 116.59 -20.25
CA ASP A 377 70.37 115.34 -21.01
C ASP A 377 71.25 114.33 -20.23
N ALA A 378 70.97 114.14 -18.94
CA ALA A 378 71.73 113.23 -18.09
C ALA A 378 71.02 111.87 -17.91
N PRO A 379 71.74 110.73 -17.97
CA PRO A 379 71.13 109.42 -17.79
C PRO A 379 70.80 109.14 -16.33
N ILE A 380 69.61 108.56 -16.10
CA ILE A 380 69.14 108.09 -14.78
C ILE A 380 69.15 106.56 -14.80
N ALA A 381 69.69 105.94 -13.74
CA ALA A 381 69.72 104.49 -13.58
C ALA A 381 69.29 104.10 -12.17
N ALA A 382 68.40 103.11 -12.06
CA ALA A 382 67.94 102.61 -10.77
C ALA A 382 67.66 101.11 -10.80
N THR A 383 67.89 100.44 -9.68
CA THR A 383 67.54 99.03 -9.47
C THR A 383 66.22 98.93 -8.74
N ASN A 384 65.27 98.13 -9.25
CA ASN A 384 63.97 97.91 -8.62
C ASN A 384 63.67 96.40 -8.57
N PHE A 385 63.29 95.91 -7.39
CA PHE A 385 62.87 94.53 -7.18
C PHE A 385 61.36 94.49 -6.93
N PRO A 386 60.56 93.87 -7.83
CA PRO A 386 59.10 93.96 -7.78
C PRO A 386 58.45 93.29 -6.56
N SER A 387 59.16 92.44 -5.80
CA SER A 387 58.68 91.85 -4.54
C SER A 387 58.94 92.70 -3.30
N PHE A 388 59.82 93.71 -3.37
CA PHE A 388 60.25 94.51 -2.22
C PHE A 388 59.59 95.88 -2.20
N GLY A 389 58.26 95.92 -2.05
CA GLY A 389 57.50 97.16 -1.88
C GLY A 389 57.77 98.23 -2.96
N PRO A 390 57.38 99.50 -2.72
CA PRO A 390 57.64 100.58 -3.65
C PRO A 390 59.15 100.93 -3.65
N GLY A 391 59.85 100.55 -4.72
CA GLY A 391 61.29 100.76 -4.87
C GLY A 391 61.71 102.22 -4.99
N VAL A 392 63.02 102.47 -4.88
CA VAL A 392 63.67 103.80 -4.86
C VAL A 392 63.24 104.75 -6.00
N VAL A 393 62.83 104.22 -7.16
CA VAL A 393 62.31 104.99 -8.29
C VAL A 393 61.00 105.71 -7.96
N GLN A 394 60.10 105.06 -7.23
CA GLN A 394 58.83 105.68 -6.83
C GLN A 394 59.03 106.78 -5.80
N ILE A 395 60.04 106.64 -4.92
CA ILE A 395 60.41 107.69 -3.95
C ILE A 395 60.94 108.93 -4.68
N ALA A 396 61.80 108.74 -5.70
CA ALA A 396 62.31 109.83 -6.53
C ALA A 396 61.18 110.53 -7.33
N GLY A 397 60.21 109.77 -7.84
CA GLY A 397 59.04 110.30 -8.54
C GLY A 397 58.12 111.17 -7.65
N ALA A 398 57.92 110.79 -6.39
CA ALA A 398 57.10 111.57 -5.45
C ALA A 398 57.81 112.83 -4.92
N SER A 399 59.15 112.89 -5.01
CA SER A 399 59.93 114.09 -4.67
C SER A 399 59.88 115.19 -5.74
N GLY A 400 59.11 115.01 -6.82
CA GLY A 400 58.89 116.03 -7.86
C GLY A 400 60.07 116.24 -8.83
N VAL A 401 61.11 115.42 -8.73
CA VAL A 401 62.36 115.57 -9.49
C VAL A 401 62.22 115.11 -10.95
N THR A 402 61.28 114.21 -11.25
CA THR A 402 61.02 113.69 -12.60
C THR A 402 59.72 114.18 -13.24
N GLY A 403 59.14 115.29 -12.76
CA GLY A 403 58.03 116.01 -13.43
C GLY A 403 56.70 115.24 -13.59
N GLY A 404 56.58 114.03 -13.04
CA GLY A 404 55.36 113.22 -13.06
C GLY A 404 54.68 113.15 -11.69
N THR A 405 53.41 113.53 -11.60
CA THR A 405 52.60 113.44 -10.38
C THR A 405 52.36 111.97 -10.01
N THR A 406 53.05 111.47 -8.98
CA THR A 406 52.83 110.13 -8.41
C THR A 406 52.16 110.24 -7.04
N ASP A 407 51.14 109.42 -6.82
CA ASP A 407 50.26 109.47 -5.66
C ASP A 407 50.99 108.93 -4.41
N PRO A 408 51.26 109.76 -3.38
CA PRO A 408 52.13 109.41 -2.25
C PRO A 408 51.57 108.30 -1.36
N SER A 409 50.30 107.93 -1.55
CA SER A 409 49.64 106.81 -0.84
C SER A 409 50.13 105.43 -1.28
N SER A 410 50.74 105.31 -2.48
CA SER A 410 51.28 104.06 -3.02
C SER A 410 52.72 103.72 -2.54
N LEU A 411 53.35 104.65 -1.81
CA LEU A 411 54.72 104.54 -1.30
C LEU A 411 54.87 103.85 0.06
N ILE A 412 53.75 103.58 0.73
CA ILE A 412 53.73 102.89 2.02
C ILE A 412 53.29 101.45 1.73
N GLY A 413 54.25 100.57 1.46
CA GLY A 413 54.02 99.12 1.51
C GLY A 413 54.01 98.61 2.96
N ASP A 414 53.76 97.31 3.16
CA ASP A 414 53.86 96.66 4.48
C ASP A 414 55.32 96.71 4.98
N GLY A 415 55.68 97.77 5.69
CA GLY A 415 57.04 98.00 6.17
C GLY A 415 57.29 99.44 6.60
N VAL A 416 58.50 99.69 7.12
CA VAL A 416 58.94 101.02 7.54
C VAL A 416 59.89 101.56 6.46
N THR A 417 59.47 102.60 5.75
CA THR A 417 60.30 103.29 4.75
C THR A 417 60.71 104.66 5.29
N ILE A 418 62.02 104.90 5.47
CA ILE A 418 62.57 106.18 5.96
C ILE A 418 63.54 106.72 4.90
N GLY A 419 63.30 107.94 4.41
CA GLY A 419 64.17 108.65 3.48
C GLY A 419 64.52 110.05 4.00
N VAL A 420 65.81 110.42 3.93
CA VAL A 420 66.30 111.76 4.32
C VAL A 420 67.05 112.36 3.13
N GLY A 421 66.61 113.52 2.66
CA GLY A 421 67.21 114.22 1.52
C GLY A 421 67.09 115.74 1.65
N ARG A 422 68.01 116.48 1.00
CA ARG A 422 68.03 117.94 1.00
C ARG A 422 67.40 118.44 -0.31
N ILE A 423 66.30 119.18 -0.19
CA ILE A 423 65.54 119.74 -1.31
C ILE A 423 66.18 121.09 -1.69
N THR A 424 66.64 121.24 -2.92
CA THR A 424 67.04 122.54 -3.50
C THR A 424 66.61 122.62 -4.94
#